data_AF-A0A662NUV4-F1
#
_entry.id   AF-A0A662NUV4-F1
#
_cell.length_a   1.000
_cell.length_b   1.000
_cell.length_c   1.000
_cell.angle_alpha   90.00
_cell.angle_beta   90.00
_cell.angle_gamma   90.00
#
_symmetry.space_group_name_H-M   'P 1'
#
loop_
_entity.id
_entity.type
_entity.pdbx_description
1 polymer ?
#
loop_
_entity_poly.entity_id
_entity_poly.type
_entity_poly.pdbx_seq_one_letter_code
_entity_poly.pdbx_strand_id
1 'polypeptide(L)'
;MSIKIDRVKEYETILEIYEKEGLDTSLFGDRIATIIISGDRIIGLNNIPGVEIRGEEIEDGVRAYVEIADGTELHFPIHLCTGFLKNEGYQRVIFDITVGRNSKVKFTSHCI
;
A
#
# COMPACT_ATOMS: atom_id res chain seq x y z
N MET A 1 4.87 5.16 -19.92
CA MET A 1 4.49 4.57 -18.63
C MET A 1 4.44 3.06 -18.84
N SER A 2 5.58 2.41 -18.72
CA SER A 2 5.75 0.98 -19.02
C SER A 2 5.82 0.26 -17.69
N ILE A 3 4.65 -0.06 -17.13
CA ILE A 3 4.61 -0.95 -15.97
C ILE A 3 5.15 -2.29 -16.49
N LYS A 4 6.31 -2.71 -15.99
CA LYS A 4 6.94 -3.98 -16.36
C LYS A 4 5.91 -5.08 -16.12
N ILE A 5 5.60 -5.86 -17.15
CA ILE A 5 4.57 -6.92 -17.20
C ILE A 5 4.58 -7.85 -15.96
N ASP A 6 5.73 -8.02 -15.33
CA ASP A 6 5.95 -8.76 -14.08
C ASP A 6 5.12 -8.19 -12.89
N ARG A 7 5.09 -6.87 -12.72
CA ARG A 7 4.40 -6.21 -11.59
C ARG A 7 2.89 -6.31 -11.68
N VAL A 8 2.34 -6.28 -12.91
CA VAL A 8 0.89 -6.43 -13.14
C VAL A 8 0.44 -7.81 -12.69
N LYS A 9 1.20 -8.86 -13.05
CA LYS A 9 0.89 -10.24 -12.64
C LYS A 9 1.01 -10.45 -11.14
N GLU A 10 2.04 -9.88 -10.50
CA GLU A 10 2.16 -9.93 -9.04
C GLU A 10 1.00 -9.23 -8.34
N TYR A 11 0.57 -8.07 -8.86
CA TYR A 11 -0.59 -7.34 -8.36
C TYR A 11 -1.88 -8.17 -8.48
N GLU A 12 -2.14 -8.75 -9.66
CA GLU A 12 -3.28 -9.66 -9.89
C GLU A 12 -3.25 -10.86 -8.93
N THR A 13 -2.07 -11.45 -8.72
CA THR A 13 -1.91 -12.61 -7.82
C THR A 13 -2.24 -12.24 -6.36
N ILE A 14 -1.76 -11.07 -5.88
CA ILE A 14 -2.07 -10.60 -4.52
C ILE A 14 -3.57 -10.31 -4.38
N LEU A 15 -4.20 -9.71 -5.40
CA LEU A 15 -5.65 -9.50 -5.38
C LEU A 15 -6.43 -10.81 -5.33
N GLU A 16 -6.05 -11.81 -6.13
CA GLU A 16 -6.70 -13.12 -6.13
C GLU A 16 -6.59 -13.82 -4.76
N ILE A 17 -5.42 -13.74 -4.10
CA ILE A 17 -5.24 -14.31 -2.76
C ILE A 17 -6.10 -13.55 -1.75
N TYR A 18 -6.06 -12.23 -1.79
CA TYR A 18 -6.86 -11.37 -0.92
C TYR A 18 -8.36 -11.67 -1.03
N GLU A 19 -8.88 -11.85 -2.25
CA GLU A 19 -10.26 -12.24 -2.51
C GLU A 19 -10.60 -13.64 -1.97
N LYS A 20 -9.70 -14.61 -2.14
CA LYS A 20 -9.88 -15.98 -1.63
C LYS A 20 -9.93 -16.05 -0.11
N GLU A 21 -9.19 -15.18 0.58
CA GLU A 21 -9.21 -15.04 2.04
C GLU A 21 -10.48 -14.33 2.55
N GLY A 22 -11.40 -13.92 1.66
CA GLY A 22 -12.68 -13.30 2.02
C GLY A 22 -12.54 -11.89 2.58
N LEU A 23 -11.43 -11.21 2.29
CA LEU A 23 -11.15 -9.86 2.75
C LEU A 23 -11.89 -8.81 1.90
N ASP A 24 -12.18 -7.65 2.48
CA ASP A 24 -12.97 -6.60 1.82
C ASP A 24 -12.19 -5.94 0.67
N THR A 25 -12.59 -6.23 -0.57
CA THR A 25 -11.98 -5.72 -1.80
C THR A 25 -12.28 -4.26 -2.06
N SER A 26 -13.19 -3.65 -1.30
CA SER A 26 -13.47 -2.21 -1.40
C SER A 26 -12.20 -1.38 -1.16
N LEU A 27 -11.22 -1.93 -0.43
CA LEU A 27 -9.90 -1.39 -0.08
C LEU A 27 -8.91 -1.23 -1.25
N PHE A 28 -9.25 -1.68 -2.47
CA PHE A 28 -8.44 -1.49 -3.68
C PHE A 28 -9.03 -0.48 -4.67
N GLY A 29 -10.13 0.20 -4.33
CA GLY A 29 -10.74 1.20 -5.22
C GLY A 29 -10.00 2.55 -5.27
N ASP A 30 -10.19 3.29 -6.36
CA ASP A 30 -9.56 4.61 -6.63
C ASP A 30 -9.74 5.66 -5.53
N ARG A 31 -10.74 5.48 -4.64
CA ARG A 31 -11.08 6.40 -3.55
C ARG A 31 -10.28 6.15 -2.27
N ILE A 32 -9.41 5.15 -2.26
CA ILE A 32 -8.67 4.71 -1.07
C ILE A 32 -7.19 4.92 -1.33
N ALA A 33 -6.54 5.66 -0.43
CA ALA A 33 -5.10 5.82 -0.48
C ALA A 33 -4.47 4.46 -0.16
N THR A 34 -3.66 3.93 -1.08
CA THR A 34 -3.17 2.56 -0.99
C THR A 34 -1.72 2.49 -1.43
N ILE A 35 -0.94 1.67 -0.73
CA ILE A 35 0.33 1.15 -1.23
C ILE A 35 0.31 -0.37 -1.12
N ILE A 36 0.81 -1.04 -2.16
CA ILE A 36 0.95 -2.49 -2.21
C ILE A 36 2.42 -2.79 -2.47
N ILE A 37 3.01 -3.47 -1.50
CA ILE A 37 4.42 -3.85 -1.50
C ILE A 37 4.48 -5.38 -1.64
N SER A 38 5.24 -5.90 -2.59
CA SER A 38 5.53 -7.33 -2.70
C SER A 38 7.04 -7.54 -2.60
N GLY A 39 7.50 -8.17 -1.52
CA GLY A 39 8.94 -8.24 -1.22
C GLY A 39 9.60 -6.87 -1.20
N ASP A 40 10.61 -6.71 -2.05
CA ASP A 40 11.41 -5.50 -2.23
C ASP A 40 10.83 -4.52 -3.26
N ARG A 41 9.57 -4.72 -3.69
CA ARG A 41 8.97 -3.98 -4.81
C ARG A 41 7.69 -3.27 -4.43
N ILE A 42 7.48 -2.11 -5.04
CA ILE A 42 6.18 -1.42 -5.04
C ILE A 42 5.43 -1.85 -6.30
N ILE A 43 4.30 -2.52 -6.12
CA ILE A 43 3.48 -3.07 -7.20
C ILE A 43 2.14 -2.34 -7.38
N GLY A 44 1.71 -1.57 -6.38
CA GLY A 44 0.53 -0.71 -6.46
C GLY A 44 0.70 0.53 -5.60
N LEU A 45 0.23 1.67 -6.10
CA LEU A 45 0.23 2.93 -5.37
C LEU A 45 -0.94 3.79 -5.86
N ASN A 46 -1.76 4.26 -4.93
CA ASN A 46 -2.87 5.15 -5.19
C ASN A 46 -2.86 6.30 -4.19
N ASN A 47 -2.84 7.53 -4.70
CA ASN A 47 -2.95 8.75 -3.92
C ASN A 47 -4.36 9.32 -4.04
N ILE A 48 -4.82 9.98 -2.98
CA ILE A 48 -6.13 10.63 -2.96
C ILE A 48 -5.98 12.06 -2.40
N PRO A 49 -6.94 12.96 -2.62
CA PRO A 49 -6.88 14.30 -2.05
C PRO A 49 -6.65 14.27 -0.53
N GLY A 50 -5.61 15.00 -0.07
CA GLY A 50 -5.22 15.05 1.35
C GLY A 50 -4.27 13.95 1.81
N VAL A 51 -3.96 12.96 0.96
CA VAL A 51 -3.02 11.88 1.26
C VAL A 51 -2.03 11.70 0.12
N GLU A 52 -0.76 11.96 0.40
CA GLU A 52 0.34 11.68 -0.52
C GLU A 52 1.15 10.49 -0.01
N ILE A 53 1.21 9.44 -0.82
CA ILE A 53 2.06 8.29 -0.59
C ILE A 53 3.17 8.31 -1.65
N ARG A 54 4.40 8.19 -1.17
CA ARG A 54 5.60 8.02 -1.98
C ARG A 54 6.34 6.78 -1.47
N GLY A 55 7.02 6.07 -2.36
CA GLY A 55 7.80 4.91 -1.94
C GLY A 55 9.11 4.80 -2.68
N GLU A 56 10.06 4.20 -1.99
CA GLU A 56 11.44 3.97 -2.40
C GLU A 56 11.75 2.49 -2.20
N GLU A 57 12.09 1.78 -3.27
CA GLU A 57 12.60 0.41 -3.20
C GLU A 57 14.02 0.47 -2.62
N ILE A 58 14.26 -0.26 -1.52
CA ILE A 58 15.53 -0.29 -0.77
C ILE A 58 16.08 -1.71 -0.75
N GLU A 59 17.29 -1.89 -0.21
CA GLU A 59 17.84 -3.22 0.02
C GLU A 59 16.88 -4.06 0.89
N ASP A 60 16.53 -5.23 0.34
CA ASP A 60 15.59 -6.21 0.89
C ASP A 60 14.18 -5.66 1.20
N GLY A 61 13.73 -4.57 0.57
CA GLY A 61 12.48 -3.99 1.00
C GLY A 61 12.03 -2.69 0.36
N VAL A 62 11.16 -1.99 1.08
CA VAL A 62 10.58 -0.70 0.67
C VAL A 62 10.51 0.25 1.85
N ARG A 63 10.88 1.51 1.62
CA ARG A 63 10.53 2.64 2.49
C ARG A 63 9.37 3.42 1.86
N ALA A 64 8.29 3.58 2.61
CA ALA A 64 7.10 4.31 2.21
C ALA A 64 6.95 5.57 3.07
N TYR A 65 6.80 6.71 2.42
CA TYR A 65 6.50 8.00 3.04
C TYR A 65 5.01 8.27 2.86
N VAL A 66 4.28 8.46 3.95
CA VAL A 66 2.84 8.74 3.94
C VAL A 66 2.60 10.09 4.60
N GLU A 67 2.18 11.06 3.81
CA GLU A 67 1.92 12.43 4.26
C GLU A 67 0.43 12.72 4.20
N ILE A 68 -0.14 13.06 5.36
CA ILE A 68 -1.54 13.49 5.48
C ILE A 68 -1.56 15.00 5.67
N ALA A 69 -2.26 15.71 4.79
CA ALA A 69 -2.39 17.16 4.89
C ALA A 69 -3.18 17.59 6.14
N ASP A 70 -2.98 18.82 6.59
CA ASP A 70 -3.74 19.43 7.69
C ASP A 70 -5.26 19.43 7.40
N GLY A 71 -6.07 19.16 8.43
CA GLY A 71 -7.53 19.16 8.34
C GLY A 71 -8.13 18.00 7.53
N THR A 72 -7.33 17.00 7.18
CA THR A 72 -7.81 15.85 6.39
C THR A 72 -8.66 14.91 7.27
N GLU A 73 -9.93 14.74 6.93
CA GLU A 73 -10.81 13.72 7.53
C GLU A 73 -11.16 12.66 6.49
N LEU A 74 -10.74 11.41 6.74
CA LEU A 74 -11.00 10.29 5.85
C LEU A 74 -12.07 9.38 6.43
N HIS A 75 -13.07 9.05 5.60
CA HIS A 75 -14.10 8.07 5.94
C HIS A 75 -13.63 6.62 5.74
N PHE A 76 -12.70 6.40 4.81
CA PHE A 76 -12.09 5.10 4.52
C PHE A 76 -10.66 5.04 5.08
N PRO A 77 -10.17 3.85 5.48
CA PRO A 77 -8.80 3.72 5.95
C PRO A 77 -7.81 3.85 4.79
N ILE A 78 -6.60 4.30 5.09
CA ILE A 78 -5.44 4.19 4.20
C ILE A 78 -4.97 2.74 4.26
N HIS A 79 -4.87 2.08 3.11
CA HIS A 79 -4.53 0.66 3.01
C HIS A 79 -3.03 0.47 2.76
N LEU A 80 -2.34 -0.08 3.75
CA LEU A 80 -0.91 -0.39 3.71
C LEU A 80 -0.74 -1.90 3.49
N CYS A 81 -0.90 -2.35 2.25
CA CYS A 81 -0.79 -3.76 1.90
C CYS A 81 0.67 -4.16 1.72
N THR A 82 1.06 -5.24 2.37
CA THR A 82 2.38 -5.86 2.21
C THR A 82 2.18 -7.33 1.87
N GLY A 83 2.94 -7.87 0.94
CA GLY A 83 2.91 -9.28 0.61
C GLY A 83 4.28 -9.83 0.27
N PHE A 84 4.38 -11.15 0.28
CA PHE A 84 5.61 -11.85 -0.03
C PHE A 84 5.34 -13.19 -0.71
N LEU A 85 5.38 -13.19 -2.05
CA LEU A 85 5.02 -14.38 -2.85
C LEU A 85 6.08 -15.50 -2.84
N LYS A 86 7.27 -15.27 -2.28
CA LYS A 86 8.31 -16.30 -2.19
C LYS A 86 8.05 -17.20 -0.98
N ASN A 87 8.38 -18.48 -1.10
CA ASN A 87 8.20 -19.47 -0.02
C ASN A 87 9.06 -19.16 1.23
N GLU A 88 10.19 -18.47 1.06
CA GLU A 88 11.08 -18.04 2.14
C GLU A 88 11.82 -16.76 1.76
N GLY A 89 12.18 -15.95 2.76
CA GLY A 89 12.97 -14.74 2.55
C GLY A 89 12.81 -13.69 3.67
N TYR A 90 13.36 -12.51 3.42
CA TYR A 90 13.27 -11.35 4.29
C TYR A 90 12.66 -10.18 3.51
N GLN A 91 11.76 -9.44 4.18
CA GLN A 91 11.13 -8.25 3.65
C GLN A 91 11.24 -7.12 4.68
N ARG A 92 11.91 -6.05 4.32
CA ARG A 92 12.08 -4.85 5.13
C ARG A 92 11.10 -3.77 4.71
N VAL A 93 10.09 -3.52 5.53
CA VAL A 93 9.13 -2.43 5.26
C VAL A 93 9.30 -1.32 6.28
N ILE A 94 9.55 -0.09 5.82
CA ILE A 94 9.65 1.10 6.66
C ILE A 94 8.51 2.05 6.29
N PHE A 95 7.61 2.34 7.22
CA PHE A 95 6.56 3.34 7.04
C PHE A 95 6.90 4.62 7.80
N ASP A 96 7.24 5.68 7.06
CA ASP A 96 7.45 7.02 7.58
C ASP A 96 6.16 7.83 7.42
N ILE A 97 5.34 7.87 8.47
CA ILE A 97 4.00 8.45 8.44
C ILE A 97 3.98 9.81 9.16
N THR A 98 3.59 10.85 8.43
CA THR A 98 3.36 12.19 8.98
C THR A 98 1.87 12.56 8.89
N VAL A 99 1.26 12.86 10.03
CA VAL A 99 -0.15 13.24 10.10
C VAL A 99 -0.30 14.73 10.40
N GLY A 100 -0.93 15.46 9.49
CA GLY A 100 -1.22 16.88 9.63
C GLY A 100 -2.12 17.23 10.82
N ARG A 101 -2.09 18.50 11.22
CA ARG A 101 -2.88 19.03 12.35
C ARG A 101 -4.37 18.91 12.06
N ASN A 102 -5.15 18.64 13.10
CA ASN A 102 -6.61 18.52 13.01
C ASN A 102 -7.10 17.45 12.02
N SER A 103 -6.26 16.48 11.67
CA SER A 103 -6.61 15.39 10.77
C SER A 103 -7.14 14.17 11.52
N LYS A 104 -8.03 13.42 10.88
CA LYS A 104 -8.61 12.18 11.42
C LYS A 104 -8.59 11.12 10.33
N VAL A 105 -7.72 10.14 10.52
CA VAL A 105 -7.47 9.07 9.56
C VAL A 105 -7.44 7.72 10.26
N LYS A 106 -7.61 6.65 9.49
CA LYS A 106 -7.41 5.27 9.94
C LYS A 106 -6.43 4.61 8.98
N PHE A 107 -5.66 3.67 9.49
CA PHE A 107 -4.77 2.83 8.70
C PHE A 107 -5.20 1.38 8.86
N THR A 108 -5.18 0.63 7.77
CA THR A 108 -5.38 -0.81 7.76
C THR A 108 -4.22 -1.44 7.02
N SER A 109 -3.63 -2.49 7.59
CA SER A 109 -2.55 -3.23 6.96
C SER A 109 -2.88 -4.71 6.91
N HIS A 110 -2.61 -5.33 5.77
CA HIS A 110 -2.72 -6.77 5.57
C HIS A 110 -1.38 -7.29 5.05
N CYS A 111 -0.96 -8.42 5.62
CA CYS A 111 0.23 -9.15 5.21
C CYS A 111 -0.22 -10.44 4.52
N ILE A 112 0.14 -10.60 3.24
CA ILE A 112 -0.22 -11.78 2.41
C ILE A 112 1.01 -12.58 2.03
#